data_AF-A0A7Y2XDI2-F1
#
_entry.id   AF-A0A7Y2XDI2-F1
#
_cell.length_a   1.000
_cell.length_b   1.000
_cell.length_c   1.000
_cell.angle_alpha   90.00
_cell.angle_beta   90.00
_cell.angle_gamma   90.00
#
_symmetry.space_group_name_H-M   'P 1'
#
loop_
_entity.id
_entity.type
_entity.pdbx_description
1 polymer ?
#
loop_
_entity_poly.entity_id
_entity_poly.type
_entity_poly.pdbx_seq_one_letter_code
_entity_poly.pdbx_strand_id
1 'polypeptide(L)' 'MVNNLPVINYSENHKTQLPIERCPTGAIVWLDDKLGTIKGKESKKILRKGNLKARYS' A
#
# COMPACT_ATOMS: atom_id res chain seq x y z
N MET A 1 -16.08 4.97 -6.91
CA MET A 1 -16.02 3.49 -7.04
C MET A 1 -17.02 3.08 -8.09
N VAL A 2 -16.63 2.22 -9.02
CA VAL A 2 -17.53 1.61 -10.00
C VAL A 2 -17.30 0.11 -9.91
N ASN A 3 -18.36 -0.68 -9.75
CA ASN A 3 -18.27 -2.14 -9.64
C ASN A 3 -17.27 -2.62 -8.58
N ASN A 4 -17.25 -1.95 -7.41
CA ASN A 4 -16.33 -2.24 -6.30
C ASN A 4 -14.83 -2.06 -6.63
N LEU A 5 -14.52 -1.38 -7.74
CA LEU A 5 -13.15 -1.02 -8.13
C LEU A 5 -12.88 0.47 -7.86
N PRO A 6 -11.66 0.82 -7.43
CA PRO A 6 -11.23 2.20 -7.36
C PRO A 6 -11.15 2.76 -8.80
N VAL A 7 -11.74 3.93 -9.01
CA VAL A 7 -11.69 4.67 -10.28
C VAL A 7 -11.01 6.00 -10.02
N ILE A 8 -10.08 6.36 -10.88
CA ILE A 8 -9.26 7.57 -10.76
C ILE A 8 -9.76 8.60 -11.77
N ASN A 9 -10.10 9.80 -11.30
CA ASN A 9 -10.43 10.93 -12.16
C ASN A 9 -9.17 11.77 -12.41
N TYR A 10 -8.43 11.51 -13.48
CA TYR A 10 -7.15 12.17 -13.78
C TYR A 10 -7.21 13.70 -13.97
N SER A 11 -8.40 14.28 -14.10
CA SER A 11 -8.58 15.74 -14.16
C SER A 11 -8.38 16.43 -12.80
N GLU A 12 -8.40 15.67 -11.71
CA GLU A 12 -8.22 16.20 -10.34
C GLU A 12 -6.76 16.20 -9.87
N ASN A 13 -6.48 16.89 -8.77
CA ASN A 13 -5.15 16.86 -8.14
C ASN A 13 -4.98 15.60 -7.29
N HIS A 14 -4.02 14.75 -7.66
CA HIS A 14 -3.73 13.48 -6.97
C HIS A 14 -2.50 13.53 -6.06
N LYS A 15 -1.95 14.72 -5.79
CA LYS A 15 -0.82 14.90 -4.87
C LYS A 15 -1.26 14.76 -3.41
N THR A 16 -1.82 13.61 -3.06
CA THR A 16 -2.32 13.30 -1.73
C THR A 16 -2.09 11.83 -1.39
N GLN A 17 -1.85 11.55 -0.11
CA GLN A 17 -1.69 10.20 0.42
C GLN A 17 -3.02 9.60 0.92
N LEU A 18 -4.14 10.32 0.82
CA LEU A 18 -5.47 9.81 1.20
C LEU A 18 -5.82 8.42 0.64
N PRO A 19 -5.48 8.06 -0.62
CA PRO A 19 -5.78 6.73 -1.16
C PRO A 19 -5.02 5.60 -0.48
N ILE A 20 -3.76 5.83 -0.05
CA ILE A 20 -2.96 4.79 0.61
C ILE A 20 -3.49 4.48 2.00
N GLU A 21 -4.02 5.50 2.70
CA GLU A 21 -4.54 5.38 4.06
C GLU A 21 -5.75 4.46 4.15
N ARG A 22 -6.59 4.42 3.11
CA ARG A 22 -7.86 3.68 3.07
C ARG A 22 -7.76 2.26 2.51
N CYS A 23 -6.57 1.82 2.08
CA CYS A 23 -6.41 0.55 1.38
C CYS A 23 -6.14 -0.60 2.36
N PRO A 24 -7.12 -1.46 2.69
CA PRO A 24 -6.95 -2.50 3.71
C PRO A 24 -5.95 -3.59 3.29
N THR A 25 -5.84 -3.83 1.98
CA THR A 25 -4.93 -4.81 1.40
C THR A 25 -3.50 -4.29 1.25
N GLY A 26 -3.30 -2.96 1.32
CA GLY A 26 -2.02 -2.32 1.03
C GLY A 26 -1.59 -2.45 -0.44
N ALA A 27 -2.54 -2.64 -1.36
CA ALA A 27 -2.30 -2.69 -2.81
C ALA A 27 -1.99 -1.31 -3.41
N ILE A 28 -2.53 -0.25 -2.81
CA ILE A 28 -2.24 1.14 -3.18
C ILE A 28 -1.10 1.61 -2.28
N VAL A 29 0.01 2.07 -2.89
CA VAL A 29 1.22 2.52 -2.19
C VAL A 29 1.66 3.89 -2.70
N TRP A 30 2.34 4.64 -1.85
CA TRP A 30 2.99 5.89 -2.23
C TRP A 30 4.47 5.61 -2.50
N LEU A 31 4.98 6.12 -3.62
CA LEU A 31 6.39 6.00 -3.97
C LEU A 31 7.10 7.25 -3.49
N ASP A 32 7.97 7.08 -2.50
CA ASP A 32 8.86 8.11 -2.01
C ASP A 32 10.30 7.78 -2.42
N ASP A 33 11.04 8.77 -2.91
CA ASP A 33 12.40 8.58 -3.43
C ASP A 33 13.41 8.16 -2.33
N LYS A 34 13.12 8.46 -1.06
CA LYS A 34 14.01 8.16 0.08
C LYS A 34 13.54 6.96 0.88
N LEU A 35 12.24 6.90 1.17
CA LEU A 35 11.61 5.89 2.03
C LEU A 35 11.11 4.67 1.24
N GLY A 36 11.12 4.74 -0.11
CA GLY A 36 10.61 3.68 -0.98
C GLY A 36 9.08 3.60 -0.96
N THR A 37 8.54 2.39 -0.99
CA THR A 37 7.10 2.17 -0.97
C THR A 37 6.51 2.39 0.42
N ILE A 38 5.67 3.42 0.57
CA ILE A 38 4.92 3.71 1.79
C ILE A 38 3.50 3.14 1.66
N LYS A 39 3.06 2.42 2.70
CA LYS A 39 1.69 1.89 2.84
C LYS A 39 0.95 2.71 3.88
N GLY A 40 -0.35 2.93 3.67
CA GLY A 40 -1.15 3.70 4.63
C GLY A 40 -1.59 2.89 5.84
N LYS A 41 -2.21 3.58 6.81
CA LYS A 41 -2.54 3.06 8.14
C LYS A 41 -3.44 1.83 8.15
N GLU A 42 -4.42 1.77 7.26
CA GLU A 42 -5.35 0.62 7.22
C GLU A 42 -4.75 -0.62 6.55
N SER A 43 -3.57 -0.51 5.93
CA SER A 43 -2.89 -1.65 5.34
C SER A 43 -2.57 -2.70 6.40
N LYS A 44 -2.89 -3.96 6.10
CA LYS A 44 -2.50 -5.10 6.93
C LYS A 44 -0.97 -5.17 7.11
N LYS A 45 -0.51 -5.06 8.37
CA LYS A 45 0.93 -5.19 8.70
C LYS A 45 1.38 -6.63 8.50
N ILE A 46 2.46 -6.81 7.73
CA ILE A 46 3.14 -8.10 7.59
C ILE A 46 4.11 -8.21 8.77
N LEU A 47 3.60 -8.72 9.90
CA LEU A 47 4.40 -8.98 11.08
C LEU A 47 5.01 -10.37 10.98
N ARG A 48 6.34 -10.43 11.02
CA ARG A 48 7.07 -11.70 11.05
C ARG A 48 6.89 -12.36 12.40
N LYS A 49 6.25 -13.54 12.42
CA LYS A 49 5.95 -14.29 13.65
C LYS A 49 7.09 -15.18 14.16
N GLY A 50 8.17 -15.32 13.41
CA GLY A 50 9.30 -16.18 13.80
C GLY A 50 10.48 -16.07 12.85
N ASN A 51 11.57 -16.76 13.15
CA ASN A 51 12.75 -16.77 12.29
C ASN A 51 12.44 -17.48 10.97
N LEU A 52 12.91 -16.89 9.87
CA LEU A 52 12.95 -17.50 8.54
C LEU A 52 13.83 -18.72 8.70
N LYS A 53 13.28 -19.91 8.44
CA LYS A 53 14.08 -21.13 8.42
C LYS A 53 15.22 -20.92 7.43
N ALA A 54 16.44 -21.21 7.85
CA ALA A 54 17.57 -21.25 6.95
C ALA A 54 17.22 -22.22 5.82
N ARG A 55 17.25 -21.73 4.57
CA ARG A 55 17.11 -22.60 3.41
C ARG A 55 18.41 -23.41 3.37
N TYR A 56 18.34 -24.70 3.68
CA TYR A 56 19.44 -25.60 3.36
C TYR A 56 19.49 -25.74 1.83
N SER A 57 20.65 -25.43 1.27
CA SER A 57 20.97 -25.59 -0.15
C SER A 57 21.30 -27.03 -0.49
#